data_AF-A0A450SBP0-F1
#
_entry.id   AF-A0A450SBP0-F1
#
_cell.length_a   1.000
_cell.length_b   1.000
_cell.length_c   1.000
_cell.angle_alpha   90.00
_cell.angle_beta   90.00
_cell.angle_gamma   90.00
#
_symmetry.space_group_name_H-M   'P 1'
#
loop_
_entity.id
_entity.type
_entity.pdbx_description
1 polymer ?
#
loop_
_entity_poly.entity_id
_entity_poly.type
_entity_poly.pdbx_seq_one_letter_code
_entity_poly.pdbx_strand_id
1 'polypeptide(L)'
;MSRPDSQSTADEILAIDARLLDLEVEKQRLLRRKRILQHRQNNPTSAPTPKPAQSSQLSPAQKVALFRELFKGRPDIFARRWENPDKGRSGYNATSGSPMTLPRASGPDAIPWC
;
A
#
# COMPACT_ATOMS: atom_id res chain seq x y z
N MET A 1 68.15 16.41 0.90
CA MET A 1 66.92 17.18 0.62
C MET A 1 65.80 16.21 0.29
N SER A 2 64.75 16.12 1.11
CA SER A 2 63.54 15.35 0.80
C SER A 2 62.64 16.16 -0.13
N ARG A 3 62.10 15.51 -1.17
CA ARG A 3 61.31 16.15 -2.23
C ARG A 3 59.90 16.50 -1.74
N PRO A 4 59.40 17.72 -1.97
CA PRO A 4 58.05 18.14 -1.57
C PRO A 4 56.94 17.28 -2.23
N ASP A 5 57.21 16.72 -3.41
CA ASP A 5 56.25 15.89 -4.16
C ASP A 5 55.86 14.61 -3.39
N SER A 6 56.79 14.01 -2.64
CA SER A 6 56.52 12.78 -1.87
C SER A 6 55.54 13.02 -0.73
N GLN A 7 55.53 14.24 -0.17
CA GLN A 7 54.62 14.61 0.90
C GLN A 7 53.22 14.90 0.34
N SER A 8 53.13 15.56 -0.81
CA SER A 8 51.86 15.75 -1.54
C SER A 8 51.21 14.43 -1.93
N THR A 9 51.98 13.46 -2.43
CA THR A 9 51.43 12.14 -2.78
C THR A 9 50.95 11.37 -1.56
N ALA A 10 51.61 11.50 -0.41
CA ALA A 10 51.18 10.85 0.82
C ALA A 10 49.87 11.45 1.33
N ASP A 11 49.74 12.78 1.25
CA ASP A 11 48.52 13.49 1.64
C ASP A 11 47.33 13.13 0.73
N GLU A 12 47.56 12.97 -0.57
CA GLU A 12 46.54 12.51 -1.52
C GLU A 12 46.07 11.08 -1.22
N ILE A 13 46.99 10.16 -0.92
CA ILE A 13 46.64 8.78 -0.54
C ILE A 13 45.76 8.79 0.72
N LEU A 14 46.14 9.57 1.74
CA LEU A 14 45.35 9.68 2.97
C LEU A 14 43.95 10.25 2.73
N ALA A 15 43.83 11.26 1.85
CA ALA A 15 42.54 11.83 1.49
C ALA A 15 41.64 10.80 0.76
N ILE A 16 42.23 9.98 -0.11
CA ILE A 16 41.54 8.90 -0.81
C ILE A 16 41.06 7.84 0.20
N ASP A 17 41.91 7.43 1.13
CA ASP A 17 41.56 6.42 2.14
C ASP A 17 40.42 6.91 3.04
N ALA A 18 40.46 8.17 3.48
CA ALA A 18 39.36 8.78 4.23
C ALA A 18 38.06 8.75 3.43
N ARG A 19 38.12 9.08 2.13
CA ARG A 19 36.95 9.06 1.26
C ARG A 19 36.39 7.65 1.04
N LEU A 20 37.26 6.65 0.94
CA LEU A 20 36.87 5.24 0.81
C LEU A 20 36.12 4.75 2.06
N LEU A 21 36.58 5.14 3.26
CA LEU A 21 35.91 4.79 4.52
C LEU A 21 34.49 5.36 4.57
N ASP A 22 34.31 6.64 4.23
CA ASP A 22 32.98 7.27 4.17
C ASP A 22 32.02 6.54 3.22
N LEU A 23 32.52 6.18 2.03
CA LEU A 23 31.73 5.48 1.02
C LEU A 23 31.32 4.08 1.48
N GLU A 24 32.19 3.36 2.19
CA GLU A 24 31.84 2.04 2.72
C GLU A 24 30.76 2.16 3.81
N VAL A 25 30.82 3.18 4.67
CA VAL A 25 29.76 3.44 5.67
C VAL A 25 28.41 3.69 4.99
N GLU A 26 28.37 4.56 3.98
CA GLU A 26 27.11 4.88 3.28
C GLU A 26 26.57 3.65 2.51
N LYS A 27 27.44 2.87 1.89
CA LYS A 27 27.06 1.60 1.26
C LYS A 27 26.42 0.64 2.26
N GLN A 28 27.00 0.49 3.46
CA GLN A 28 26.42 -0.37 4.49
C GLN A 28 25.03 0.13 4.93
N ARG A 29 24.87 1.44 5.08
CA ARG A 29 23.58 2.08 5.39
C ARG A 29 22.52 1.77 4.32
N LEU A 30 22.88 1.91 3.05
CA LEU A 30 21.98 1.64 1.93
C LEU A 30 21.63 0.16 1.84
N LEU A 31 22.59 -0.75 2.05
CA LEU A 31 22.33 -2.19 2.08
C LEU A 31 21.36 -2.57 3.20
N ARG A 32 21.51 -1.99 4.39
CA ARG A 32 20.58 -2.20 5.51
C ARG A 32 19.17 -1.72 5.12
N ARG A 33 19.05 -0.52 4.53
CA ARG A 33 17.77 0.02 4.08
C ARG A 33 17.14 -0.86 3.00
N LYS A 34 17.92 -1.30 2.01
CA LYS A 34 17.49 -2.19 0.94
C LYS A 34 16.92 -3.50 1.50
N ARG A 35 17.61 -4.13 2.45
CA ARG A 35 17.12 -5.36 3.12
C ARG A 35 15.76 -5.15 3.79
N ILE A 36 15.59 -4.03 4.53
CA ILE A 36 14.31 -3.70 5.17
C ILE A 36 13.19 -3.55 4.14
N LEU A 37 13.46 -2.84 3.04
CA LEU A 37 12.48 -2.62 1.99
C LEU A 37 12.16 -3.91 1.22
N GLN A 38 13.16 -4.73 0.92
CA GLN A 38 12.95 -6.05 0.30
C GLN A 38 12.10 -6.95 1.19
N HIS A 39 12.33 -6.96 2.51
CA HIS A 39 11.50 -7.73 3.43
C HIS A 39 10.05 -7.25 3.41
N ARG A 40 9.81 -5.93 3.38
CA ARG A 40 8.45 -5.36 3.26
C ARG A 40 7.79 -5.63 1.90
N GLN A 41 8.57 -5.60 0.83
CA GLN A 41 8.07 -5.89 -0.51
C GLN A 41 7.67 -7.36 -0.66
N ASN A 42 8.49 -8.26 -0.11
CA ASN A 42 8.24 -9.69 -0.15
C ASN A 42 7.25 -10.14 0.95
N ASN A 43 7.02 -9.33 1.97
CA ASN A 43 6.02 -9.52 3.02
C ASN A 43 5.21 -8.23 3.22
N PRO A 44 4.25 -7.93 2.32
CA PRO A 44 3.42 -6.72 2.41
C PRO A 44 2.51 -6.68 3.64
N THR A 45 2.44 -7.76 4.42
CA THR A 45 1.55 -7.91 5.58
C THR A 45 2.29 -7.61 6.89
N SER A 46 2.86 -6.41 7.00
CA SER A 46 3.34 -5.83 8.27
C SER A 46 2.60 -4.53 8.61
N ALA A 47 1.29 -4.50 8.37
CA ALA A 47 0.39 -3.97 9.40
C ALA A 47 0.56 -4.87 10.64
N PRO A 48 0.32 -4.41 11.88
CA PRO A 48 0.42 -5.27 13.06
C PRO A 48 -0.63 -6.39 12.95
N THR A 49 -0.27 -7.47 12.29
CA THR A 49 -1.03 -8.70 12.28
C THR A 49 -0.78 -9.36 13.63
N PRO A 50 -1.83 -9.71 14.38
CA PRO A 50 -1.66 -10.53 15.56
C PRO A 50 -0.95 -11.81 15.12
N LYS A 51 0.16 -12.12 15.81
CA LYS A 51 0.85 -13.42 15.77
C LYS A 51 -0.21 -14.52 15.58
N PRO A 52 -0.01 -15.53 14.70
CA PRO A 52 -0.94 -16.65 14.65
C PRO A 52 -0.86 -17.33 16.02
N ALA A 53 -1.79 -16.98 16.91
CA ALA A 53 -1.99 -17.63 18.17
C ALA A 53 -2.42 -19.04 17.82
N GLN A 54 -1.42 -19.94 17.77
CA GLN A 54 -1.51 -21.40 17.78
C GLN A 54 -2.96 -21.88 17.75
N SER A 55 -3.57 -21.95 16.56
CA SER A 55 -4.91 -22.52 16.33
C SER A 55 -5.84 -22.42 17.55
N SER A 56 -5.96 -21.23 18.15
CA SER A 56 -6.97 -21.04 19.17
C SER A 56 -8.27 -21.16 18.41
N GLN A 57 -9.11 -22.10 18.81
CA GLN A 57 -10.39 -22.38 18.16
C GLN A 57 -11.24 -21.11 18.26
N LEU A 58 -11.04 -20.19 17.30
CA LEU A 58 -11.75 -18.93 17.26
C LEU A 58 -13.23 -19.26 17.18
N SER A 59 -14.01 -18.69 18.10
CA SER A 59 -15.45 -18.86 18.06
C SER A 59 -15.99 -18.31 16.74
N PRO A 60 -17.17 -18.76 16.27
CA PRO A 60 -17.77 -18.25 15.05
C PRO A 60 -17.85 -16.71 15.02
N ALA A 61 -18.16 -16.08 16.16
CA ALA A 61 -18.21 -14.63 16.29
C ALA A 61 -16.83 -13.97 16.08
N GLN A 62 -15.76 -14.57 16.61
CA GLN A 62 -14.39 -14.06 16.44
C GLN A 62 -13.93 -14.17 14.97
N LYS A 63 -14.30 -15.24 14.27
CA LYS A 63 -14.02 -15.39 12.84
C LYS A 63 -14.75 -14.33 12.00
N VAL A 64 -16.02 -14.07 12.31
CA VAL A 64 -16.81 -13.02 11.64
C VAL A 64 -16.22 -11.64 11.90
N ALA A 65 -15.84 -11.33 13.15
CA ALA A 65 -15.21 -10.06 13.49
C ALA A 65 -13.90 -9.85 12.73
N LEU A 66 -13.03 -10.86 12.69
CA LEU A 66 -11.78 -10.83 11.93
C LEU A 66 -12.03 -10.62 10.43
N PHE A 67 -12.99 -11.35 9.85
CA PHE A 67 -13.32 -11.22 8.43
C PHE A 67 -13.85 -9.82 8.10
N ARG A 68 -14.69 -9.24 8.96
CA ARG A 68 -15.21 -7.87 8.78
C ARG A 68 -14.11 -6.81 8.90
N GLU A 69 -13.13 -7.01 9.77
CA GLU A 69 -12.01 -6.09 9.93
C GLU A 69 -11.07 -6.12 8.71
N LEU A 70 -10.73 -7.32 8.24
CA LEU A 70 -9.83 -7.53 7.10
C LEU A 70 -10.48 -7.17 5.76
N PHE A 71 -11.77 -7.46 5.60
CA PHE A 71 -12.53 -7.26 4.36
C PHE A 71 -13.63 -6.20 4.53
N LYS A 72 -13.31 -5.09 5.21
CA LYS A 72 -14.21 -3.95 5.24
C LYS A 72 -14.34 -3.38 3.81
N GLY A 73 -15.55 -3.38 3.28
CA GLY A 73 -15.86 -2.72 2.01
C GLY A 73 -15.50 -1.24 2.09
N ARG A 74 -15.05 -0.68 0.96
CA ARG A 74 -14.81 0.76 0.83
C ARG A 74 -16.16 1.49 0.93
N PRO A 75 -16.43 2.29 1.98
CA PRO A 75 -17.74 2.92 2.20
C PRO A 75 -18.07 3.98 1.15
N ASP A 76 -17.08 4.37 0.37
CA ASP A 76 -17.13 5.32 -0.73
C ASP A 76 -17.41 4.66 -2.09
N ILE A 77 -17.36 3.33 -2.19
CA ILE A 77 -17.59 2.58 -3.44
C ILE A 77 -18.97 1.94 -3.41
N PHE A 78 -19.80 2.35 -4.37
CA PHE A 78 -21.15 1.83 -4.56
C PHE A 78 -21.27 1.12 -5.91
N ALA A 79 -22.07 0.06 -5.96
CA ALA A 79 -22.42 -0.60 -7.21
C ALA A 79 -23.44 0.26 -7.97
N ARG A 80 -23.01 0.90 -9.06
CA ARG A 80 -23.91 1.61 -9.97
C ARG A 80 -24.40 0.64 -11.04
N ARG A 81 -25.71 0.42 -11.07
CA ARG A 81 -26.37 -0.35 -12.14
C ARG A 81 -26.38 0.48 -13.42
N TRP A 82 -26.01 -0.13 -14.53
CA TRP A 82 -26.21 0.47 -15.86
C TRP A 82 -27.06 -0.49 -16.70
N GLU A 83 -27.89 0.10 -17.56
CA GLU A 83 -28.72 -0.61 -18.51
C GLU A 83 -28.58 0.07 -19.86
N ASN A 84 -28.43 -0.72 -20.93
CA ASN A 84 -28.52 -0.26 -22.29
C ASN A 84 -29.78 -0.87 -22.92
N PRO A 85 -30.89 -0.10 -23.00
CA PRO A 85 -32.17 -0.59 -23.48
C PRO A 85 -32.10 -1.05 -24.94
N ASP A 86 -31.27 -0.42 -25.78
CA ASP A 86 -31.15 -0.73 -27.21
C ASP A 86 -30.47 -2.08 -27.48
N LYS A 87 -29.63 -2.55 -26.54
CA LYS A 87 -28.91 -3.83 -26.67
C LYS A 87 -29.34 -4.88 -25.64
N GLY A 88 -30.31 -4.56 -24.77
CA GLY A 88 -30.78 -5.43 -23.70
C GLY A 88 -29.69 -5.84 -22.69
N ARG A 89 -28.61 -5.06 -22.56
CA ARG A 89 -27.48 -5.38 -21.66
C ARG A 89 -27.59 -4.60 -20.36
N SER A 90 -27.38 -5.26 -19.24
CA SER A 90 -27.30 -4.64 -17.92
C SER A 90 -26.14 -5.17 -17.11
N GLY A 91 -25.56 -4.35 -16.24
CA GLY A 91 -24.48 -4.77 -15.35
C GLY A 91 -24.30 -3.84 -14.15
N TYR A 92 -23.36 -4.19 -13.27
CA TYR A 92 -22.97 -3.37 -12.12
C TYR A 92 -21.52 -2.93 -12.28
N ASN A 93 -21.27 -1.63 -12.15
CA ASN A 93 -19.93 -1.06 -12.12
C ASN A 93 -19.66 -0.46 -10.74
N ALA A 94 -18.44 -0.67 -10.22
CA ALA A 94 -18.00 0.01 -9.01
C ALA A 94 -17.76 1.49 -9.31
N THR A 95 -18.54 2.37 -8.68
CA THR A 95 -18.42 3.82 -8.81
C THR A 95 -18.11 4.41 -7.44
N SER A 96 -17.07 5.22 -7.34
CA SER A 96 -16.82 6.05 -6.17
C SER A 96 -17.71 7.31 -6.24
N GLY A 97 -18.61 7.51 -5.29
CA GLY A 97 -19.55 8.63 -5.34
C GLY A 97 -20.27 8.86 -4.01
N SER A 98 -20.65 10.11 -3.75
CA SER A 98 -21.38 10.52 -2.54
C SER A 98 -22.68 9.74 -2.35
N PRO A 99 -23.11 9.48 -1.09
CA PRO A 99 -24.34 8.74 -0.83
C PRO A 99 -25.54 9.50 -1.41
N MET A 100 -26.23 8.83 -2.35
CA MET A 100 -27.63 9.05 -2.72
C MET A 100 -28.08 10.51 -2.81
N THR A 101 -27.72 11.21 -3.88
CA THR A 101 -28.57 12.31 -4.37
C THR A 101 -29.64 11.70 -5.26
N LEU A 102 -30.83 11.48 -4.70
CA LEU A 102 -32.02 11.13 -5.49
C LEU A 102 -32.23 12.23 -6.55
N PRO A 103 -32.37 11.89 -7.85
CA PRO A 103 -32.88 12.86 -8.80
C PRO A 103 -34.31 13.23 -8.37
N ARG A 104 -34.56 14.53 -8.16
CA ARG A 104 -35.90 15.08 -7.92
C ARG A 104 -36.80 14.65 -9.07
N ALA A 105 -37.67 13.68 -8.84
CA ALA A 105 -38.70 13.30 -9.79
C ALA A 105 -39.66 14.49 -9.96
N SER A 106 -39.62 15.11 -11.13
CA SER A 106 -40.72 15.94 -11.64
C SER A 106 -41.35 15.16 -12.78
N GLY A 107 -42.42 14.43 -12.47
CA GLY A 107 -43.20 13.64 -13.43
C GLY A 107 -44.31 12.87 -12.72
N PRO A 108 -45.60 13.12 -13.03
CA PRO A 108 -46.73 12.52 -12.33
C PRO A 108 -47.10 11.17 -12.95
N ASP A 109 -46.31 10.13 -12.70
CA ASP A 109 -46.71 8.74 -13.00
C ASP A 109 -45.93 7.78 -12.09
N ALA A 110 -46.42 7.62 -10.86
CA ALA A 110 -45.94 6.62 -9.93
C ALA A 110 -47.04 5.56 -9.76
N ILE A 111 -46.85 4.40 -10.39
CA ILE A 111 -47.66 3.20 -10.13
C ILE A 111 -47.06 2.51 -8.89
N PRO A 112 -47.87 2.15 -7.87
CA PRO A 112 -47.38 1.49 -6.67
C PRO A 112 -47.08 0.02 -6.99
N TRP A 113 -45.96 -0.47 -6.47
CA TRP A 113 -45.55 -1.87 -6.57
C TRP A 113 -46.44 -2.72 -5.63
N CYS A 114 -47.14 -3.71 -6.19
CA CYS A 114 -47.59 -4.91 -5.46
C CYS A 114 -46.42 -5.86 -5.23
#